data_AF-A0A6S7C1X9-F1
#
_entry.id   AF-A0A6S7C1X9-F1
#
_cell.length_a   1.000
_cell.length_b   1.000
_cell.length_c   1.000
_cell.angle_alpha   90.00
_cell.angle_beta   90.00
_cell.angle_gamma   90.00
#
_symmetry.space_group_name_H-M   'P 1'
#
loop_
_entity.id
_entity.type
_entity.pdbx_description
1 polymer ?
#
loop_
_entity_poly.entity_id
_entity_poly.type
_entity_poly.pdbx_seq_one_letter_code
_entity_poly.pdbx_strand_id
1 'polypeptide(L)'
;MRGSVGKFLVACGCVSVLAAAFAPAARADLNSVPLKDMTVQRPFSDSVIVVGSDGRLRPGPEVDKMTRQLSEQADALAELRRRNEELSRKLEEQAQKLSALERKQGDGGRSSDGQRSDLDKLARSADGQKNEVEKLSRNVSQLSSNADSSNRKIEDLQRRLDDVKRTLDDVRNRVK
;
A
#
# COMPACT_ATOMS: atom_id res chain seq x y z
N MET A 1 44.09 -6.38 19.16
CA MET A 1 45.51 -5.98 18.96
C MET A 1 45.97 -6.65 17.67
N ARG A 2 45.95 -5.94 16.53
CA ARG A 2 47.08 -5.22 15.90
C ARG A 2 48.29 -6.11 15.55
N GLY A 3 48.69 -6.03 14.28
CA GLY A 3 49.96 -6.48 13.67
C GLY A 3 49.70 -7.44 12.51
N SER A 4 49.74 -7.10 11.20
CA SER A 4 50.64 -6.25 10.39
C SER A 4 52.12 -6.56 10.57
N VAL A 5 52.69 -7.30 9.61
CA VAL A 5 53.93 -7.07 8.81
C VAL A 5 54.27 -8.41 8.11
N GLY A 6 54.40 -8.54 6.79
CA GLY A 6 55.18 -7.68 5.90
C GLY A 6 56.63 -8.15 5.91
N LYS A 7 56.99 -9.16 5.10
CA LYS A 7 58.39 -9.49 4.79
C LYS A 7 58.56 -9.85 3.31
N PHE A 8 58.98 -8.83 2.56
CA PHE A 8 59.81 -8.94 1.37
C PHE A 8 61.06 -9.75 1.69
N LEU A 9 61.45 -10.67 0.81
CA LEU A 9 62.86 -11.00 0.63
C LEU A 9 63.10 -11.32 -0.86
N VAL A 10 63.76 -10.37 -1.51
CA VAL A 10 64.40 -10.49 -2.82
C VAL A 10 65.85 -10.92 -2.56
N ALA A 11 66.31 -11.94 -3.28
CA ALA A 11 67.72 -12.22 -3.54
C ALA A 11 67.76 -13.01 -4.87
N CYS A 12 68.25 -12.45 -6.00
CA CYS A 12 69.66 -12.41 -6.39
C CYS A 12 70.41 -13.68 -5.94
N GLY A 13 70.96 -14.54 -6.77
CA GLY A 13 71.26 -14.49 -8.20
C GLY A 13 72.43 -15.45 -8.37
N CYS A 14 72.32 -16.45 -9.25
CA CYS A 14 73.47 -17.21 -9.71
C CYS A 14 73.28 -17.45 -11.20
N VAL A 15 74.03 -16.66 -11.97
CA VAL A 15 74.30 -16.84 -13.38
C VAL A 15 75.11 -18.11 -13.55
N SER A 16 74.63 -19.04 -14.35
CA SER A 16 75.47 -20.08 -14.96
C SER A 16 75.15 -20.14 -16.44
N VAL A 17 75.97 -19.42 -17.21
CA VAL A 17 76.12 -19.54 -18.65
C VAL A 17 76.66 -20.94 -18.93
N LEU A 18 75.90 -21.75 -19.67
CA LEU A 18 76.45 -22.89 -20.40
C LEU A 18 76.01 -22.76 -21.85
N ALA A 19 76.95 -22.35 -22.69
CA ALA A 19 76.83 -22.37 -24.13
C ALA A 19 77.10 -23.81 -24.61
N ALA A 20 76.20 -24.38 -25.42
CA ALA A 20 76.56 -25.45 -26.35
C ALA A 20 75.55 -25.59 -27.49
N ALA A 21 76.09 -25.49 -28.70
CA ALA A 21 75.67 -26.15 -29.94
C ALA A 21 74.40 -25.65 -30.66
N PHE A 22 74.68 -24.91 -31.73
CA PHE A 22 73.90 -24.83 -32.96
C PHE A 22 73.51 -26.24 -33.47
N ALA A 23 72.21 -26.49 -33.65
CA ALA A 23 71.69 -27.56 -34.50
C ALA A 23 70.56 -26.99 -35.36
N PRO A 24 70.47 -27.36 -36.66
CA PRO A 24 69.64 -26.65 -37.62
C PRO A 24 68.15 -26.96 -37.44
N ALA A 25 67.36 -25.95 -37.76
CA ALA A 25 65.90 -25.90 -37.76
C ALA A 25 65.20 -27.21 -38.16
N ALA A 26 64.63 -27.89 -37.17
CA ALA A 26 63.41 -28.65 -37.39
C ALA A 26 62.24 -27.67 -37.23
N ARG A 27 61.52 -27.41 -38.32
CA ARG A 27 60.20 -26.78 -38.25
C ARG A 27 59.36 -27.63 -37.28
N ALA A 28 59.15 -27.11 -36.07
CA ALA A 28 58.20 -27.69 -35.14
C ALA A 28 56.82 -27.53 -35.78
N ASP A 29 56.30 -28.63 -36.31
CA ASP A 29 54.92 -28.72 -36.76
C ASP A 29 54.05 -28.61 -35.51
N LEU A 30 53.55 -27.39 -35.24
CA LEU A 30 52.79 -27.01 -34.04
C LEU A 30 51.43 -27.75 -33.89
N ASN A 31 51.12 -28.69 -34.80
CA ASN A 31 49.81 -29.33 -34.96
C ASN A 31 49.72 -30.76 -34.43
N SER A 32 50.76 -31.28 -33.77
CA SER A 32 50.67 -32.56 -33.06
C SER A 32 51.46 -32.53 -31.75
N VAL A 33 50.85 -33.04 -30.68
CA VAL A 33 51.53 -33.27 -29.41
C VAL A 33 51.89 -34.75 -29.36
N PRO A 34 53.18 -35.12 -29.40
CA PRO A 34 53.56 -36.51 -29.22
C PRO A 34 53.38 -36.89 -27.75
N LEU A 35 52.41 -37.75 -27.46
CA LEU A 35 52.41 -38.54 -26.22
C LEU A 35 53.11 -39.87 -26.49
N LYS A 36 53.56 -40.52 -25.40
CA LYS A 36 54.54 -41.60 -25.42
C LYS A 36 54.25 -42.74 -26.41
N ASP A 37 52.99 -42.95 -26.79
CA ASP A 37 52.57 -43.94 -27.78
C ASP A 37 51.44 -43.47 -28.74
N MET A 38 51.18 -42.16 -28.87
CA MET A 38 50.09 -41.64 -29.72
C MET A 38 50.33 -40.21 -30.20
N THR A 39 50.13 -39.97 -31.50
CA THR A 39 50.03 -38.62 -32.09
C THR A 39 48.56 -38.24 -32.21
N VAL A 40 48.10 -37.33 -31.36
CA VAL A 40 46.75 -36.77 -31.46
C VAL A 40 46.82 -35.51 -32.33
N GLN A 41 46.25 -35.56 -33.53
CA GLN A 41 45.98 -34.36 -34.32
C GLN A 41 44.93 -33.54 -33.57
N ARG A 42 45.31 -32.34 -33.12
CA ARG A 42 44.29 -31.39 -32.65
C ARG A 42 43.52 -30.95 -33.89
N PRO A 43 42.19 -31.17 -33.98
CA PRO A 43 41.42 -30.52 -35.02
C PRO A 43 41.63 -29.02 -34.84
N PHE A 44 41.91 -28.30 -35.93
CA PHE A 44 42.20 -26.85 -35.92
C PHE A 44 41.13 -26.02 -35.16
N SER A 45 39.96 -26.62 -34.96
CA SER A 45 38.80 -26.16 -34.20
C SER A 45 39.02 -26.00 -32.69
N ASP A 46 39.95 -26.75 -32.09
CA ASP A 46 40.19 -26.82 -30.64
C ASP A 46 41.33 -25.85 -30.19
N SER A 47 41.84 -25.05 -31.13
CA SER A 47 42.84 -24.03 -30.84
C SER A 47 42.17 -22.77 -30.30
N VAL A 48 42.59 -22.34 -29.11
CA VAL A 48 42.10 -21.11 -28.45
C VAL A 48 42.42 -19.86 -29.27
N ILE A 49 43.50 -19.93 -30.06
CA ILE A 49 43.99 -18.85 -30.94
C ILE A 49 44.31 -19.45 -32.31
N VAL A 50 43.77 -18.85 -33.36
CA VAL A 50 44.05 -19.19 -34.77
C VAL A 50 44.94 -18.10 -35.37
N VAL A 51 46.05 -18.50 -36.00
CA VAL A 51 46.92 -17.58 -36.74
C VAL A 51 46.37 -17.42 -38.15
N GLY A 52 45.88 -16.22 -38.48
CA GLY A 52 45.41 -15.90 -39.82
C GLY A 52 46.55 -15.88 -40.84
N SER A 53 46.21 -16.04 -42.12
CA SER A 53 47.16 -15.89 -43.24
C SER A 53 47.77 -14.49 -43.34
N ASP A 54 47.20 -13.51 -42.64
CA ASP A 54 47.68 -12.15 -42.43
C ASP A 54 48.66 -12.01 -41.23
N GLY A 55 49.03 -13.11 -40.58
CA GLY A 55 49.87 -13.14 -39.38
C GLY A 55 49.18 -12.65 -38.12
N ARG A 56 47.87 -12.35 -38.17
CA ARG A 56 47.11 -11.86 -37.03
C ARG A 56 46.57 -13.00 -36.19
N LEU A 57 46.65 -12.85 -34.88
CA LEU A 57 46.05 -13.77 -33.92
C LEU A 57 44.55 -13.47 -33.83
N ARG A 58 43.70 -14.48 -34.06
CA ARG A 58 42.24 -14.40 -33.87
C ARG A 58 41.79 -15.45 -32.85
N PRO A 59 40.69 -15.21 -32.12
CA PRO A 59 40.11 -16.25 -31.29
C PRO A 59 39.72 -17.46 -32.13
N GLY A 60 39.83 -18.66 -31.55
CA GLY A 60 39.31 -19.87 -32.18
C GLY A 60 37.78 -19.84 -32.31
N PRO A 61 37.19 -20.63 -33.24
CA PRO A 61 35.75 -20.65 -33.49
C PRO A 61 34.92 -21.04 -32.25
N GLU A 62 35.49 -21.82 -31.33
CA GLU A 62 34.86 -22.16 -30.05
C GLU A 62 34.89 -20.99 -29.06
N VAL A 63 35.99 -20.23 -29.02
CA VAL A 63 36.10 -18.98 -28.24
C VAL A 63 35.14 -17.93 -28.78
N ASP A 64 34.97 -17.83 -30.10
CA ASP A 64 33.98 -16.93 -30.72
C ASP A 64 32.54 -17.32 -30.36
N LYS A 65 32.22 -18.63 -30.35
CA LYS A 65 30.90 -19.13 -29.91
C LYS A 65 30.63 -18.79 -28.44
N MET A 66 31.59 -19.07 -27.55
CA MET A 66 31.46 -18.73 -26.13
C MET A 66 31.36 -17.22 -25.92
N THR A 67 32.10 -16.42 -26.68
CA THR A 67 32.03 -14.94 -26.62
C THR A 67 30.63 -14.44 -27.00
N ARG A 68 30.02 -15.02 -28.04
CA ARG A 68 28.63 -14.70 -28.44
C ARG A 68 27.62 -15.10 -27.35
N GLN A 69 27.77 -16.29 -26.77
CA GLN A 69 26.90 -16.74 -25.69
C GLN A 69 27.03 -15.85 -24.44
N LEU A 70 28.26 -15.43 -24.09
CA LEU A 70 28.49 -14.50 -23.00
C LEU A 70 27.87 -13.12 -23.28
N SER A 71 27.92 -12.63 -24.52
CA SER A 71 27.23 -11.37 -24.87
C SER A 71 25.71 -11.50 -24.80
N GLU A 72 25.13 -12.59 -25.32
CA GLU A 72 23.68 -12.83 -25.24
C GLU A 72 23.21 -12.96 -23.79
N GLN A 73 23.97 -13.64 -22.94
CA GLN A 73 23.70 -13.74 -21.51
C GLN A 73 23.82 -12.39 -20.79
N ALA A 74 24.80 -11.56 -21.16
CA ALA A 74 24.95 -10.22 -20.61
C ALA A 74 23.74 -9.33 -20.94
N ASP A 75 23.24 -9.40 -22.18
CA ASP A 75 22.05 -8.67 -22.62
C ASP A 75 20.79 -9.15 -21.89
N ALA A 76 20.60 -10.47 -21.77
CA ALA A 76 19.48 -11.04 -21.01
C ALA A 76 19.52 -10.63 -19.52
N LEU A 77 20.70 -10.60 -18.91
CA LEU A 77 20.86 -10.13 -17.53
C LEU A 77 20.56 -8.62 -17.40
N ALA A 78 20.94 -7.81 -18.38
CA ALA A 78 20.61 -6.39 -18.39
C ALA A 78 19.09 -6.17 -18.50
N GLU A 79 18.42 -6.95 -19.34
CA GLU A 79 16.96 -6.90 -19.49
C GLU A 79 16.24 -7.35 -18.22
N LEU A 80 16.68 -8.45 -17.60
CA LEU A 80 16.12 -8.92 -16.33
C LEU A 80 16.29 -7.89 -15.21
N ARG A 81 17.45 -7.22 -15.13
CA ARG A 81 17.66 -6.12 -14.18
C ARG A 81 16.67 -4.99 -14.39
N ARG A 82 16.50 -4.55 -15.64
CA ARG A 82 15.54 -3.50 -16.00
C ARG A 82 14.10 -3.87 -15.62
N ARG A 83 13.68 -5.12 -15.90
CA ARG A 83 12.36 -5.63 -15.51
C ARG A 83 12.20 -5.66 -13.99
N ASN A 84 13.25 -6.04 -13.25
CA ASN A 84 13.22 -6.09 -11.79
C ASN A 84 13.11 -4.68 -11.18
N GLU A 85 13.80 -3.70 -11.74
CA GLU A 85 13.65 -2.29 -11.38
C GLU A 85 12.22 -1.77 -11.66
N GLU A 86 11.66 -2.11 -12.81
CA GLU A 86 10.28 -1.72 -13.16
C GLU A 86 9.25 -2.36 -12.21
N LEU A 87 9.41 -3.65 -11.89
CA LEU A 87 8.57 -4.34 -10.92
C LEU A 87 8.70 -3.72 -9.52
N SER A 88 9.91 -3.33 -9.12
CA SER A 88 10.15 -2.65 -7.84
C SER A 88 9.41 -1.32 -7.78
N ARG A 89 9.46 -0.51 -8.85
CA ARG A 89 8.68 0.74 -8.93
C ARG A 89 7.17 0.49 -8.86
N LYS A 90 6.67 -0.52 -9.57
CA LYS A 90 5.24 -0.89 -9.51
C LYS A 90 4.80 -1.34 -8.11
N LEU A 91 5.65 -2.09 -7.41
CA LEU A 91 5.39 -2.48 -6.02
C LEU A 91 5.34 -1.27 -5.09
N GLU A 92 6.26 -0.32 -5.24
CA GLU A 92 6.24 0.93 -4.46
C GLU A 92 4.98 1.75 -4.73
N GLU A 93 4.59 1.91 -5.99
CA GLU A 93 3.35 2.61 -6.37
C GLU A 93 2.10 1.92 -5.79
N GLN A 94 2.06 0.58 -5.83
CA GLN A 94 0.96 -0.18 -5.24
C GLN A 94 0.93 -0.04 -3.71
N ALA A 95 2.09 -0.08 -3.05
CA ALA A 95 2.19 0.13 -1.60
C ALA A 95 1.69 1.53 -1.19
N GLN A 96 2.01 2.57 -1.98
CA GLN A 96 1.49 3.92 -1.78
C GLN A 96 -0.03 3.99 -1.97
N LYS A 97 -0.56 3.35 -3.03
CA LYS A 97 -2.02 3.27 -3.27
C LYS A 97 -2.75 2.55 -2.15
N LEU A 98 -2.22 1.42 -1.67
CA LEU A 98 -2.78 0.69 -0.54
C LEU A 98 -2.80 1.55 0.72
N SER A 99 -1.70 2.23 1.04
CA SER A 99 -1.62 3.14 2.18
C SER A 99 -2.65 4.27 2.10
N ALA A 100 -2.89 4.82 0.90
CA ALA A 100 -3.89 5.85 0.68
C ALA A 100 -5.33 5.31 0.83
N LEU A 101 -5.60 4.10 0.35
CA LEU A 101 -6.89 3.44 0.50
C LEU A 101 -7.19 3.10 1.97
N GLU A 102 -6.20 2.60 2.71
CA GLU A 102 -6.33 2.28 4.14
C GLU A 102 -6.68 3.53 4.96
N ARG A 103 -6.02 4.66 4.70
CA ARG A 103 -6.37 5.95 5.32
C ARG A 103 -7.80 6.36 5.01
N LYS A 104 -8.22 6.31 3.74
CA LYS A 104 -9.58 6.64 3.33
C LYS A 104 -10.62 5.75 3.98
N GLN A 105 -10.34 4.46 4.11
CA GLN A 105 -11.22 3.50 4.77
C GLN A 105 -11.33 3.81 6.27
N GLY A 106 -10.22 4.12 6.94
CA GLY A 106 -10.21 4.54 8.34
C GLY A 106 -11.01 5.81 8.59
N ASP A 107 -10.85 6.83 7.75
CA ASP A 107 -11.60 8.08 7.86
C ASP A 107 -13.09 7.90 7.55
N GLY A 108 -13.42 7.09 6.55
CA GLY A 108 -14.81 6.72 6.23
C GLY A 108 -15.50 5.99 7.38
N GLY A 109 -14.78 5.07 8.06
CA GLY A 109 -15.27 4.37 9.24
C GLY A 109 -15.57 5.33 10.41
N ARG A 110 -14.62 6.21 10.74
CA ARG A 110 -14.80 7.23 11.79
C ARG A 110 -15.98 8.17 11.50
N SER A 111 -16.13 8.59 10.24
CA SER A 111 -17.26 9.42 9.81
C SER A 111 -18.60 8.70 10.02
N SER A 112 -18.67 7.43 9.61
CA SER A 112 -19.89 6.60 9.76
C SER A 112 -20.27 6.41 11.23
N ASP A 113 -19.30 6.15 12.11
CA ASP A 113 -19.54 6.02 13.55
C ASP A 113 -20.02 7.34 14.16
N GLY A 114 -19.45 8.48 13.73
CA GLY A 114 -19.91 9.81 14.13
C GLY A 114 -21.37 10.06 13.75
N GLN A 115 -21.71 9.81 12.48
CA GLN A 115 -23.09 9.94 11.99
C GLN A 115 -24.07 9.03 12.76
N ARG A 116 -23.66 7.81 13.09
CA ARG A 116 -24.49 6.88 13.88
C ARG A 116 -24.75 7.40 15.29
N SER A 117 -23.74 7.96 15.95
CA SER A 117 -23.88 8.62 17.26
C SER A 117 -24.86 9.79 17.19
N ASP A 118 -24.78 10.62 16.15
CA ASP A 118 -25.66 11.77 16.02
C ASP A 118 -27.11 11.39 15.71
N LEU A 119 -27.32 10.32 14.94
CA LEU A 119 -28.65 9.73 14.74
C LEU A 119 -29.25 9.21 16.06
N ASP A 120 -28.47 8.56 16.93
CA ASP A 120 -28.95 8.11 18.23
C ASP A 120 -29.35 9.28 19.14
N LYS A 121 -28.56 10.36 19.16
CA LYS A 121 -28.90 11.58 19.90
C LYS A 121 -30.20 12.21 19.37
N LEU A 122 -30.35 12.30 18.05
CA LEU A 122 -31.56 12.83 17.41
C LEU A 122 -32.78 11.97 17.74
N ALA A 123 -32.66 10.64 17.70
CA ALA A 123 -33.73 9.72 18.05
C ALA A 123 -34.20 9.94 19.50
N ARG A 124 -33.27 10.01 20.46
CA ARG A 124 -33.59 10.28 21.86
C ARG A 124 -34.25 11.65 22.06
N SER A 125 -33.79 12.67 21.32
CA SER A 125 -34.40 14.00 21.35
C SER A 125 -35.84 13.97 20.82
N ALA A 126 -36.09 13.26 19.73
CA ALA A 126 -37.42 13.10 19.16
C ALA A 126 -38.38 12.37 20.12
N ASP A 127 -37.92 11.31 20.79
CA ASP A 127 -38.70 10.63 21.83
C ASP A 127 -39.03 11.55 23.01
N GLY A 128 -38.06 12.36 23.45
CA GLY A 128 -38.27 13.37 24.48
C GLY A 128 -39.34 14.40 24.08
N GLN A 129 -39.27 14.92 22.85
CA GLN A 129 -40.27 15.86 22.33
C GLN A 129 -41.65 15.24 22.22
N LYS A 130 -41.75 13.98 21.76
CA LYS A 130 -43.01 13.25 21.70
C LYS A 130 -43.67 13.13 23.08
N ASN A 131 -42.89 12.78 24.10
CA ASN A 131 -43.38 12.70 25.47
C ASN A 131 -43.90 14.06 25.99
N GLU A 132 -43.22 15.15 25.67
CA GLU A 132 -43.69 16.49 26.04
C GLU A 132 -44.98 16.88 25.31
N VAL A 133 -45.11 16.55 24.03
CA VAL A 133 -46.36 16.75 23.27
C VAL A 133 -47.52 15.97 23.90
N GLU A 134 -47.30 14.73 24.30
CA GLU A 134 -48.32 13.92 24.99
C GLU A 134 -48.73 14.54 26.33
N LYS A 135 -47.78 15.04 27.13
CA LYS A 135 -48.09 15.75 28.38
C LYS A 135 -48.90 17.02 28.14
N LEU A 136 -48.49 17.84 27.17
CA LEU A 136 -49.20 19.06 26.80
C LEU A 136 -50.62 18.74 26.32
N SER A 137 -50.80 17.70 25.52
CA SER A 137 -52.11 17.24 25.08
C SER A 137 -53.03 16.89 26.25
N ARG A 138 -52.52 16.12 27.24
CA ARG A 138 -53.28 15.80 28.46
C ARG A 138 -53.65 17.06 29.25
N ASN A 139 -52.72 18.00 29.40
CA ASN A 139 -52.96 19.25 30.10
C ASN A 139 -54.06 20.08 29.41
N VAL A 140 -54.04 20.15 28.07
CA VAL A 140 -55.09 20.83 27.30
C VAL A 140 -56.45 20.19 27.52
N SER A 141 -56.55 18.86 27.50
CA SER A 141 -57.81 18.16 27.77
C SER A 141 -58.34 18.43 29.18
N GLN A 142 -57.47 18.47 30.19
CA GLN A 142 -57.83 18.83 31.56
C GLN A 142 -58.33 20.27 31.67
N LEU A 143 -57.63 21.22 31.04
CA LEU A 143 -58.05 22.62 31.01
C LEU A 143 -59.41 22.79 30.35
N SER A 144 -59.66 22.08 29.24
CA SER A 144 -60.97 22.07 28.57
C SER A 144 -62.07 21.57 29.51
N SER A 145 -61.84 20.46 30.20
CA SER A 145 -62.82 19.90 31.16
C SER A 145 -63.09 20.87 32.32
N ASN A 146 -62.06 21.56 32.79
CA ASN A 146 -62.20 22.56 33.85
C ASN A 146 -62.99 23.78 33.36
N ALA A 147 -62.76 24.24 32.13
CA ALA A 147 -63.51 25.32 31.51
C ALA A 147 -65.00 24.96 31.38
N ASP A 148 -65.33 23.76 30.90
CA ASP A 148 -66.71 23.28 30.81
C ASP A 148 -67.39 23.25 32.19
N SER A 149 -66.68 22.77 33.21
CA SER A 149 -67.21 22.74 34.59
C SER A 149 -67.46 24.14 35.14
N SER A 150 -66.60 25.10 34.79
CA SER A 150 -66.73 26.50 35.21
C SER A 150 -67.89 27.18 34.49
N ASN A 151 -68.08 26.89 33.20
CA ASN A 151 -69.20 27.42 32.42
C ASN A 151 -70.55 26.97 33.00
N ARG A 152 -70.68 25.68 33.37
CA ARG A 152 -71.88 25.18 34.05
C ARG A 152 -72.16 25.88 35.37
N LYS A 153 -71.11 26.18 36.16
CA LYS A 153 -71.25 26.94 37.41
C LYS A 153 -71.70 28.38 37.16
N ILE A 154 -71.20 29.02 36.10
CA ILE A 154 -71.63 30.37 35.70
C ILE A 154 -73.11 30.35 35.31
N GLU A 155 -73.55 29.37 34.51
CA GLU A 155 -74.95 29.22 34.14
C GLU A 155 -75.87 28.99 35.36
N ASP A 156 -75.45 28.18 36.32
CA ASP A 156 -76.18 27.98 37.59
C ASP A 156 -76.31 29.29 38.39
N LEU A 157 -75.20 30.01 38.55
CA LEU A 157 -75.19 31.30 39.26
C LEU A 157 -76.06 32.35 38.55
N GLN A 158 -76.08 32.37 37.23
CA GLN A 158 -76.94 33.28 36.45
C GLN A 158 -78.43 32.99 36.72
N ARG A 159 -78.84 31.71 36.71
CA ARG A 159 -80.23 31.33 37.04
C ARG A 159 -80.62 31.78 38.44
N ARG A 160 -79.75 31.54 39.42
CA ARG A 160 -79.96 31.96 40.81
C ARG A 160 -80.08 33.48 40.94
N LEU A 161 -79.27 34.23 40.19
CA LEU A 161 -79.34 35.69 40.16
C LEU A 161 -80.67 36.18 39.56
N ASP A 162 -81.14 35.56 38.48
CA ASP A 162 -82.44 35.88 37.88
C ASP A 162 -83.60 35.59 38.85
N ASP A 163 -83.54 34.50 39.59
CA ASP A 163 -84.55 34.15 40.60
C ASP A 163 -84.56 35.15 41.76
N VAL A 164 -83.37 35.52 42.27
CA VAL A 164 -83.24 36.58 43.27
C VAL A 164 -83.80 37.91 42.74
N LYS A 165 -83.52 38.26 41.49
CA LYS A 165 -84.05 39.49 40.87
C LYS A 165 -85.58 39.48 40.79
N ARG A 166 -86.19 38.37 40.38
CA ARG A 166 -87.66 38.20 40.39
C ARG A 166 -88.24 38.37 41.79
N THR A 167 -87.65 37.71 42.79
CA THR A 167 -88.14 37.83 44.18
C THR A 167 -88.02 39.25 44.72
N LEU A 168 -86.95 39.97 44.35
CA LEU A 168 -86.77 41.37 44.73
C LEU A 168 -87.84 42.26 44.07
N ASP A 169 -88.12 42.05 42.79
CA ASP A 169 -89.17 42.77 42.06
C ASP A 169 -90.56 42.51 42.67
N ASP A 170 -90.86 41.27 43.04
CA ASP A 170 -92.10 40.89 43.73
C ASP A 170 -92.23 41.58 45.09
N VAL A 171 -91.18 41.53 45.92
CA VAL A 171 -91.17 42.23 47.23
C VAL A 171 -91.34 43.73 47.04
N ARG A 172 -90.63 44.34 46.07
CA ARG A 172 -90.75 45.76 45.75
C ARG A 172 -92.18 46.13 45.34
N ASN A 173 -92.87 45.28 44.59
CA ASN A 173 -94.25 45.50 44.20
C ASN A 173 -95.24 45.36 45.37
N ARG A 174 -94.91 44.57 46.40
CA ARG A 174 -95.74 44.41 47.60
C ARG A 174 -95.60 45.54 48.63
N VAL A 175 -94.49 46.28 48.59
CA VAL A 175 -94.17 47.36 49.53
C VAL A 175 -94.55 48.74 48.97
N LYS A 176 -94.86 48.83 47.68
CA LYS A 176 -95.47 50.01 47.04
C LYS A 176 -96.99 49.97 47.18
#